data_AF-A0A530BDT2-F1
#
_entry.id   AF-A0A530BDT2-F1
#
_cell.length_a   1.000
_cell.length_b   1.000
_cell.length_c   1.000
_cell.angle_alpha   90.00
_cell.angle_beta   90.00
_cell.angle_gamma   90.00
#
_symmetry.space_group_name_H-M   'P 1'
#
loop_
_entity.id
_entity.type
_entity.pdbx_description
1 polymer ?
#
loop_
_entity_poly.entity_id
_entity_poly.type
_entity_poly.pdbx_seq_one_letter_code
_entity_poly.pdbx_strand_id
1 'polypeptide(L)'
;MASETSTIAIAGAGSIGCYVGGCLALAGRKVVFLGRGRVVEAMRESGLRVSDLDGRDRRIEAQAISATVDPAIALADADVILVTVKS
;
A
#
# COMPACT_ATOMS: atom_id res chain seq x y z
N MET A 1 -2.95 -5.99 19.21
CA MET A 1 -3.82 -5.37 18.18
C MET A 1 -3.09 -4.16 17.61
N ALA A 2 -3.22 -3.88 16.31
CA ALA A 2 -2.51 -2.78 15.66
C ALA A 2 -2.98 -1.41 16.18
N SER A 3 -2.04 -0.58 16.64
CA SER A 3 -2.26 0.80 17.08
C SER A 3 -2.46 1.72 15.87
N GLU A 4 -3.09 2.87 16.05
CA GLU A 4 -3.13 3.94 15.04
C GLU A 4 -1.73 4.34 14.54
N THR A 5 -0.71 4.16 15.38
CA THR A 5 0.69 4.43 15.04
C THR A 5 1.41 3.29 14.34
N SER A 6 0.81 2.10 14.25
CA SER A 6 1.47 0.92 13.69
C SER A 6 1.75 1.06 12.19
N THR A 7 2.95 0.67 11.78
CA THR A 7 3.35 0.59 10.38
C THR A 7 2.88 -0.72 9.78
N ILE A 8 2.13 -0.63 8.68
CA ILE A 8 1.56 -1.78 7.97
C ILE A 8 2.30 -1.96 6.64
N ALA A 9 2.97 -3.09 6.47
CA ALA A 9 3.57 -3.47 5.20
C ALA A 9 2.59 -4.29 4.36
N ILE A 10 2.44 -3.92 3.09
CA ILE A 10 1.68 -4.68 2.10
C ILE A 10 2.68 -5.49 1.26
N ALA A 11 2.85 -6.76 1.62
CA ALA A 11 3.68 -7.70 0.87
C ALA A 11 2.91 -8.20 -0.36
N GLY A 12 3.01 -7.45 -1.46
CA GLY A 12 2.38 -7.75 -2.74
C GLY A 12 1.44 -6.65 -3.21
N ALA A 13 1.98 -5.58 -3.78
CA ALA A 13 1.23 -4.48 -4.42
C ALA A 13 0.63 -4.88 -5.79
N GLY A 14 -0.13 -5.99 -5.84
CA GLY A 14 -1.06 -6.28 -6.94
C GLY A 14 -2.42 -5.62 -6.67
N SER A 15 -3.45 -5.90 -7.48
CA SER A 15 -4.76 -5.25 -7.36
C SER A 15 -5.35 -5.30 -5.93
N ILE A 16 -5.28 -6.45 -5.26
CA ILE A 16 -5.78 -6.61 -3.88
C ILE A 16 -4.92 -5.84 -2.88
N GLY A 17 -3.59 -5.95 -2.97
CA GLY A 17 -2.69 -5.22 -2.07
C GLY A 17 -2.82 -3.72 -2.22
N CYS A 18 -2.91 -3.21 -3.45
CA CYS A 18 -3.18 -1.81 -3.74
C CYS A 18 -4.51 -1.36 -3.15
N TYR A 19 -5.59 -2.14 -3.33
CA TYR A 19 -6.89 -1.78 -2.80
C TYR A 19 -6.91 -1.73 -1.27
N VAL A 20 -6.48 -2.82 -0.61
CA VAL A 20 -6.48 -2.91 0.87
C VAL A 20 -5.54 -1.88 1.49
N GLY A 21 -4.30 -1.79 0.98
CA GLY A 21 -3.33 -0.81 1.46
C GLY A 21 -3.79 0.63 1.19
N GLY A 22 -4.43 0.87 0.05
CA GLY A 22 -5.00 2.17 -0.30
C GLY A 22 -6.14 2.57 0.64
N CYS A 23 -7.05 1.65 0.97
CA CYS A 23 -8.08 1.88 1.98
C CYS A 23 -7.48 2.22 3.35
N LEU A 24 -6.43 1.52 3.78
CA LEU A 24 -5.73 1.80 5.03
C LEU A 24 -5.05 3.18 5.02
N ALA A 25 -4.37 3.53 3.92
CA ALA A 25 -3.74 4.83 3.76
C ALA A 25 -4.78 5.97 3.75
N LEU A 26 -5.92 5.79 3.07
CA LEU A 26 -7.04 6.74 3.09
C LEU A 26 -7.66 6.90 4.49
N ALA A 27 -7.56 5.88 5.34
CA ALA A 27 -7.96 5.94 6.74
C ALA A 27 -6.89 6.58 7.65
N GLY A 28 -5.79 7.11 7.09
CA GLY A 28 -4.73 7.78 7.83
C GLY A 28 -3.67 6.85 8.44
N ARG A 29 -3.67 5.56 8.07
CA ARG A 29 -2.69 4.59 8.58
C ARG A 29 -1.36 4.70 7.83
N LYS A 30 -0.27 4.36 8.53
CA LYS A 30 1.06 4.27 7.95
C LYS A 30 1.18 2.98 7.14
N VAL A 31 1.28 3.11 5.82
CA VAL A 31 1.33 1.97 4.89
C VAL A 31 2.58 2.03 4.04
N VAL A 32 3.27 0.90 3.91
CA VAL A 32 4.40 0.73 2.98
C VAL A 32 4.07 -0.39 1.99
N PHE A 33 4.09 -0.09 0.70
CA PHE A 33 3.79 -1.05 -0.37
C PHE A 33 5.06 -1.72 -0.87
N LEU A 34 5.12 -3.06 -0.78
CA LEU A 34 6.13 -3.87 -1.45
C LEU A 34 5.58 -4.39 -2.77
N GLY A 35 6.15 -3.95 -3.88
CA GLY A 35 5.69 -4.27 -5.22
C GLY A 35 6.81 -4.63 -6.20
N ARG A 36 6.43 -4.84 -7.45
CA ARG A 36 7.38 -4.97 -8.57
C ARG A 36 7.63 -3.60 -9.19
N GLY A 37 8.80 -3.41 -9.83
CA GLY A 37 9.25 -2.14 -10.42
C GLY A 37 8.14 -1.35 -11.11
N ARG A 38 7.49 -1.95 -12.13
CA ARG A 38 6.40 -1.31 -12.89
C ARG A 38 5.27 -0.72 -12.04
N VAL A 39 4.90 -1.37 -10.93
CA VAL A 39 3.79 -0.90 -10.08
C VAL A 39 4.27 0.19 -9.14
N VAL A 40 5.46 0.01 -8.58
CA VAL A 40 6.09 1.00 -7.69
C VAL A 40 6.37 2.31 -8.45
N GLU A 41 6.85 2.21 -9.69
CA GLU A 41 7.05 3.35 -10.59
C GLU A 41 5.72 4.05 -10.89
N ALA A 42 4.69 3.30 -11.33
CA ALA A 42 3.37 3.88 -11.59
C ALA A 42 2.77 4.59 -10.35
N MET A 43 2.94 4.02 -9.15
CA MET A 43 2.52 4.66 -7.90
C MET A 43 3.28 5.95 -7.62
N ARG A 44 4.60 5.96 -7.84
CA ARG A 44 5.45 7.15 -7.64
C ARG A 44 5.21 8.25 -8.68
N GLU A 45 4.72 7.90 -9.86
CA GLU A 45 4.40 8.87 -10.91
C GLU A 45 2.96 9.40 -10.77
N SER A 46 1.99 8.51 -10.55
CA SER A 46 0.56 8.82 -10.71
C SER A 46 -0.25 8.69 -9.42
N GLY A 47 0.36 8.26 -8.32
CA GLY A 47 -0.35 7.97 -7.10
C GLY A 47 -1.15 6.66 -7.19
N LEU A 48 -2.19 6.55 -6.36
CA LEU A 48 -3.04 5.37 -6.31
C LEU A 48 -4.51 5.80 -6.27
N ARG A 49 -5.29 5.30 -7.23
CA ARG A 49 -6.75 5.41 -7.21
C ARG A 49 -7.34 4.16 -6.55
N VAL A 50 -8.22 4.38 -5.59
CA VAL A 50 -8.93 3.34 -4.85
C VAL A 50 -10.42 3.49 -5.14
N SER A 51 -10.99 2.47 -5.79
CA SER A 51 -12.40 2.44 -6.15
C SER A 51 -13.04 1.10 -5.82
N ASP A 52 -14.33 1.09 -5.51
CA ASP A 52 -15.11 -0.12 -5.20
C ASP A 52 -16.54 -0.08 -5.77
N LEU A 53 -17.30 -1.14 -5.52
CA LEU A 53 -18.68 -1.30 -5.98
C LEU A 53 -19.68 -0.45 -5.19
N ASP A 54 -19.29 0.03 -4.00
CA ASP A 54 -20.12 0.89 -3.14
C ASP A 54 -19.99 2.37 -3.52
N GLY A 55 -19.33 2.66 -4.65
CA GLY A 55 -19.17 4.00 -5.19
C GLY A 55 -17.97 4.77 -4.61
N ARG A 56 -17.06 4.12 -3.88
CA ARG A 56 -15.79 4.76 -3.53
C ARG A 56 -15.03 5.06 -4.81
N ASP A 57 -14.50 6.27 -4.87
CA ASP A 57 -13.52 6.68 -5.87
C ASP A 57 -12.63 7.78 -5.28
N ARG A 58 -11.46 7.38 -4.78
CA ARG A 58 -10.54 8.27 -4.06
C ARG A 58 -9.14 8.13 -4.61
N ARG A 59 -8.40 9.24 -4.63
CA ARG A 59 -7.01 9.26 -5.04
C ARG A 59 -6.09 9.57 -3.86
N ILE A 60 -4.99 8.85 -3.80
CA ILE A 60 -3.83 9.15 -2.97
C ILE A 60 -2.76 9.70 -3.91
N GLU A 61 -2.31 10.91 -3.64
CA GLU A 61 -1.28 11.55 -4.45
C GLU A 61 0.08 10.87 -4.26
N ALA A 62 0.91 10.86 -5.30
CA ALA A 62 2.16 10.09 -5.33
C ALA A 62 3.10 10.39 -4.15
N GLN A 63 3.19 11.66 -3.75
CA GLN A 63 4.01 12.12 -2.62
C GLN A 63 3.55 11.57 -1.26
N ALA A 64 2.31 11.08 -1.16
CA ALA A 64 1.76 10.49 0.05
C ALA A 64 1.91 8.95 0.08
N ILE A 65 2.52 8.35 -0.95
CA ILE A 65 2.68 6.89 -1.06
C ILE A 65 4.13 6.50 -0.74
N SER A 66 4.28 5.60 0.23
CA SER A 66 5.53 4.87 0.43
C SER A 66 5.46 3.53 -0.30
N ALA A 67 6.25 3.37 -1.36
CA ALA A 67 6.31 2.12 -2.13
C ALA A 67 7.76 1.79 -2.48
N THR A 68 8.13 0.51 -2.42
CA THR A 68 9.47 0.02 -2.72
C THR A 68 9.43 -1.36 -3.36
N VAL A 69 10.51 -1.68 -4.07
CA VAL A 69 10.78 -3.03 -4.59
C VAL A 69 11.66 -3.85 -3.65
N ASP A 70 12.26 -3.21 -2.65
CA ASP A 70 13.19 -3.83 -1.70
C ASP A 70 12.43 -4.34 -0.46
N PRO A 71 12.38 -5.66 -0.22
CA PRO A 71 11.75 -6.23 0.97
C PRO A 71 12.42 -5.78 2.28
N ALA A 72 13.72 -5.54 2.30
CA ALA A 72 14.41 -5.11 3.51
C ALA A 72 13.90 -3.74 3.96
N ILE A 73 13.70 -2.82 3.01
CA ILE A 73 13.10 -1.50 3.27
C ILE A 73 11.63 -1.64 3.67
N ALA A 74 10.85 -2.46 2.97
CA ALA A 74 9.42 -2.56 3.21
C ALA A 74 9.07 -3.20 4.57
N LEU A 75 9.90 -4.13 5.05
CA LEU A 75 9.58 -4.98 6.18
C LEU A 75 10.33 -4.61 7.48
N ALA A 76 11.38 -3.79 7.41
CA ALA A 76 12.25 -3.48 8.56
C ALA A 76 11.48 -3.02 9.81
N ASP A 77 10.54 -2.09 9.65
CA ASP A 77 9.80 -1.47 10.75
C ASP A 77 8.31 -1.86 10.75
N ALA A 78 7.95 -2.97 10.10
CA ALA A 78 6.56 -3.37 9.98
C ALA A 78 6.05 -4.04 11.26
N ASP A 79 5.05 -3.44 11.90
CA ASP A 79 4.33 -4.06 13.03
C ASP A 79 3.36 -5.15 12.54
N VAL A 80 2.83 -4.97 11.32
CA VAL A 80 1.89 -5.88 10.67
C VAL A 80 2.29 -6.04 9.21
N ILE A 81 2.33 -7.29 8.74
CA ILE A 81 2.55 -7.61 7.33
C ILE A 81 1.28 -8.25 6.77
N LEU A 82 0.69 -7.61 5.77
CA LEU A 82 -0.39 -8.18 4.97
C LEU A 82 0.18 -8.81 3.71
N VAL A 83 0.13 -10.14 3.62
CA VAL A 83 0.60 -10.90 2.46
C VAL A 83 -0.53 -11.00 1.44
N THR A 84 -0.38 -10.32 0.30
CA THR A 84 -1.41 -10.18 -0.75
C THR A 84 -0.89 -10.62 -2.11
N VAL A 85 -0.04 -11.66 -2.14
CA VAL A 85 0.46 -12.29 -3.36
C VAL A 85 -0.49 -13.39 -3.86
N LYS A 86 -0.35 -13.77 -5.14
CA LYS A 86 -1.03 -14.95 -5.69
C LYS A 86 -0.35 -16.22 -5.14
N SER A 87 -1.14 -17.24 -4.82
CA SER A 87 -0.68 -18.60 -4.48
C SER A 87 -0.05 -19.32 -5.67
#